data_AF-A0A815AYT3-F1
#
_entry.id   AF-A0A815AYT3-F1
#
_cell.length_a   1.000
_cell.length_b   1.000
_cell.length_c   1.000
_cell.angle_alpha   90.00
_cell.angle_beta   90.00
_cell.angle_gamma   90.00
#
_symmetry.space_group_name_H-M   'P 1'
#
loop_
_entity.id
_entity.type
_entity.pdbx_description
1 polymer ?
#
loop_
_entity_poly.entity_id
_entity_poly.type
_entity_poly.pdbx_seq_one_letter_code
_entity_poly.pdbx_strand_id
1 'polypeptide(L)'
;MTDSDYNIVRQYLTKAMQPKLNWYRSTIANVDWEDERNIDPTIRRSILFMRGKQIDICRETSLAKQNSFTPDIEIIDFDTGHWLMEEQPEAINQAIEEWIKKIL
;
A
#
# COMPACT_ATOMS: atom_id res chain seq x y z
N MET A 1 15.25 -6.16 12.08
CA MET A 1 14.73 -5.18 13.04
C MET A 1 15.81 -4.85 14.05
N THR A 2 16.23 -3.59 14.12
CA THR A 2 17.20 -3.08 15.10
C THR A 2 16.54 -2.82 16.45
N ASP A 3 17.33 -2.56 17.50
CA ASP A 3 16.80 -2.15 18.80
C ASP A 3 16.02 -0.83 18.73
N SER A 4 16.43 0.08 17.84
CA SER A 4 15.71 1.32 17.58
C SER A 4 14.32 1.05 16.99
N ASP A 5 14.26 0.20 15.95
CA ASP A 5 12.99 -0.18 15.32
C ASP A 5 12.07 -0.86 16.33
N TYR A 6 12.61 -1.77 17.14
CA TYR A 6 11.85 -2.45 18.19
C TYR A 6 11.26 -1.46 19.20
N ASN A 7 12.03 -0.47 19.65
CA ASN A 7 11.56 0.50 20.62
C ASN A 7 10.44 1.39 20.06
N ILE A 8 10.53 1.76 18.78
CA ILE A 8 9.48 2.50 18.06
C ILE A 8 8.19 1.66 17.99
N VAL A 9 8.30 0.41 17.50
CA VAL A 9 7.16 -0.51 17.42
C VAL A 9 6.53 -0.74 18.79
N ARG A 10 7.35 -0.99 19.82
CA ARG A 10 6.91 -1.19 21.20
C ARG A 10 6.18 0.04 21.74
N GLN A 11 6.70 1.24 21.50
CA GLN A 11 6.04 2.48 21.94
C GLN A 11 4.65 2.58 21.31
N TYR A 12 4.52 2.30 20.01
CA TYR A 12 3.24 2.32 19.31
C TYR A 12 2.26 1.27 19.80
N LEU A 13 2.71 0.04 20.08
CA LEU A 13 1.83 -1.03 20.54
C LEU A 13 1.34 -0.81 21.97
N THR A 14 2.16 -0.16 22.81
CA THR A 14 1.84 0.07 24.21
C THR A 14 1.13 1.40 24.47
N LYS A 15 1.27 2.39 23.56
CA LYS A 15 0.67 3.72 23.66
C LYS A 15 0.17 4.16 22.28
N ALA A 16 -1.00 4.80 22.24
CA ALA A 16 -1.60 5.33 21.01
C ALA A 16 -2.01 4.29 19.95
N MET A 17 -2.45 3.10 20.37
CA MET A 17 -3.07 2.12 19.45
C MET A 17 -4.48 2.53 18.99
N GLN A 18 -5.24 3.26 19.80
CA GLN A 18 -6.63 3.60 19.50
C GLN A 18 -6.80 4.36 18.16
N PRO A 19 -6.03 5.43 17.84
CA PRO A 19 -6.13 6.08 16.54
C PRO A 19 -5.82 5.14 15.36
N LYS A 20 -4.90 4.19 15.54
CA LYS A 20 -4.54 3.22 14.49
C LYS A 20 -5.66 2.21 14.25
N LEU A 21 -6.28 1.71 15.32
CA LEU A 21 -7.44 0.82 15.24
C LEU A 21 -8.68 1.53 14.69
N ASN A 22 -8.78 2.85 14.84
CA ASN A 22 -9.89 3.60 14.27
C ASN A 22 -9.93 3.54 12.74
N TRP A 23 -8.80 3.39 12.03
CA TRP A 23 -8.82 3.14 10.58
C TRP A 23 -9.68 1.92 10.23
N TYR A 24 -9.50 0.81 10.93
CA TYR A 24 -10.31 -0.40 10.74
C TYR A 24 -11.77 -0.18 11.10
N ARG A 25 -12.05 0.52 12.21
CA ARG A 25 -13.42 0.83 12.65
C ARG A 25 -14.14 1.72 11.64
N SER A 26 -13.45 2.73 11.11
CA SER A 26 -13.96 3.65 10.09
C SER A 26 -14.29 2.89 8.80
N THR A 27 -13.40 2.02 8.32
CA THR A 27 -13.66 1.18 7.16
C THR A 27 -14.86 0.25 7.37
N ILE A 28 -14.94 -0.44 8.53
CA ILE A 28 -16.08 -1.33 8.85
C ILE A 28 -17.39 -0.56 8.93
N ALA A 29 -17.37 0.65 9.50
CA ALA A 29 -18.54 1.51 9.62
C ALA A 29 -18.86 2.30 8.33
N ASN A 30 -18.02 2.18 7.30
CA ASN A 30 -18.17 2.84 6.00
C ASN A 30 -18.38 4.36 6.12
N VAL A 31 -17.59 5.00 6.99
CA VAL A 31 -17.80 6.42 7.35
C VAL A 31 -17.55 7.37 6.18
N ASP A 32 -16.74 6.97 5.19
CA ASP A 32 -16.35 7.79 4.04
C ASP A 32 -17.38 7.71 2.88
N TRP A 33 -18.42 6.86 3.00
CA TRP A 33 -19.39 6.62 1.93
C TRP A 33 -20.03 7.87 1.37
N GLU A 34 -20.49 8.78 2.24
CA GLU A 34 -21.19 9.98 1.80
C GLU A 34 -20.27 10.87 0.92
N ASP A 35 -18.98 10.92 1.23
CA ASP A 35 -18.00 11.70 0.49
C ASP A 35 -17.60 10.99 -0.81
N GLU A 36 -17.48 9.66 -0.80
CA GLU A 36 -16.95 8.89 -1.93
C GLU A 36 -17.99 8.49 -2.98
N ARG A 37 -19.28 8.39 -2.62
CA ARG A 37 -20.32 7.75 -3.48
C ARG A 37 -20.48 8.35 -4.88
N ASN A 38 -20.10 9.62 -5.08
CA ASN A 38 -20.24 10.34 -6.35
C ASN A 38 -18.89 10.64 -7.02
N ILE A 39 -17.78 10.16 -6.46
CA ILE A 39 -16.45 10.39 -7.02
C ILE A 39 -16.30 9.51 -8.27
N ASP A 40 -15.68 10.06 -9.31
CA ASP A 40 -15.27 9.28 -10.48
C ASP A 40 -14.26 8.21 -10.03
N PRO A 41 -14.58 6.91 -10.16
CA PRO A 41 -13.70 5.85 -9.66
C PRO A 41 -12.44 5.67 -10.51
N THR A 42 -12.33 6.34 -11.67
CA THR A 42 -11.17 6.23 -12.56
C THR A 42 -10.05 7.19 -12.17
N ILE A 43 -8.92 6.64 -11.72
CA ILE A 43 -7.68 7.39 -11.48
C ILE A 43 -6.87 7.46 -12.77
N ARG A 44 -6.81 8.65 -13.38
CA ARG A 44 -6.14 8.90 -14.67
C ARG A 44 -4.65 9.25 -14.57
N ARG A 45 -4.08 9.18 -13.38
CA ARG A 45 -2.64 9.40 -13.15
C ARG A 45 -1.91 8.07 -13.27
N SER A 46 -0.65 8.14 -13.71
CA SER A 46 0.25 6.99 -13.68
C SER A 46 0.39 6.49 -12.24
N ILE A 47 0.26 5.19 -12.03
CA ILE A 47 0.34 4.55 -10.72
C ILE A 47 1.42 3.47 -10.75
N LEU A 48 2.28 3.48 -9.74
CA LEU A 48 3.14 2.34 -9.41
C LEU A 48 2.50 1.57 -8.25
N PHE A 49 2.24 0.29 -8.48
CA PHE A 49 1.74 -0.64 -7.47
C PHE A 49 2.79 -1.72 -7.18
N MET A 50 3.40 -1.67 -6.01
CA MET A 50 4.41 -2.63 -5.57
C MET A 50 3.80 -3.59 -4.54
N ARG A 51 3.98 -4.90 -4.71
CA ARG A 51 3.46 -5.91 -3.75
C ARG A 51 4.45 -7.03 -3.45
N GLY A 52 4.37 -7.56 -2.24
CA GLY A 52 5.10 -8.74 -1.80
C GLY A 52 4.30 -10.01 -2.12
N LYS A 53 4.95 -11.01 -2.73
CA LYS A 53 4.32 -12.27 -3.14
C LYS A 53 4.05 -13.24 -1.99
N GLN A 54 4.61 -13.01 -0.81
CA GLN A 54 4.45 -13.90 0.34
C GLN A 54 3.17 -13.60 1.16
N ILE A 55 2.30 -12.70 0.66
CA ILE A 55 1.04 -12.32 1.32
C ILE A 55 -0.15 -12.57 0.39
N ASP A 56 -1.23 -13.08 0.97
CA ASP A 56 -2.47 -13.39 0.27
C ASP A 56 -3.50 -12.23 0.24
N ILE A 57 -3.07 -11.01 0.59
CA ILE A 57 -3.93 -9.81 0.63
C ILE A 57 -4.13 -9.22 -0.78
N CYS A 58 -3.11 -9.27 -1.64
CA CYS A 58 -3.15 -8.71 -2.99
C CYS A 58 -3.18 -9.80 -4.05
N ARG A 59 -4.27 -10.58 -4.07
CA ARG A 59 -4.48 -11.65 -5.06
C ARG A 59 -4.53 -11.09 -6.49
N GLU A 60 -4.06 -11.88 -7.45
CA GLU A 60 -4.10 -11.52 -8.89
C GLU A 60 -5.52 -11.20 -9.38
N THR A 61 -6.54 -11.87 -8.83
CA THR A 61 -7.94 -11.61 -9.14
C THR A 61 -8.40 -10.20 -8.78
N SER A 62 -7.78 -9.58 -7.77
CA SER A 62 -8.04 -8.18 -7.40
C SER A 62 -7.32 -7.21 -8.35
N LEU A 63 -6.10 -7.55 -8.78
CA LEU A 63 -5.33 -6.75 -9.74
C LEU A 63 -5.92 -6.74 -11.14
N ALA A 64 -6.50 -7.86 -11.58
CA ALA A 64 -7.17 -7.95 -12.89
C ALA A 64 -8.30 -6.91 -13.05
N LYS A 65 -8.92 -6.48 -11.95
CA LYS A 65 -9.96 -5.43 -11.93
C LYS A 65 -9.36 -4.02 -11.91
N GLN A 66 -8.12 -3.85 -11.46
CA GLN A 66 -7.51 -2.52 -11.32
C GLN A 66 -7.37 -1.80 -12.67
N ASN A 67 -7.00 -2.51 -13.74
CA ASN A 67 -6.87 -1.91 -15.09
C ASN A 67 -8.13 -1.15 -15.57
N SER A 68 -9.33 -1.50 -15.07
CA SER A 68 -10.57 -0.79 -15.42
C SER A 68 -10.69 0.59 -14.73
N PHE A 69 -10.03 0.78 -13.60
CA PHE A 69 -10.05 2.01 -12.80
C PHE A 69 -8.73 2.79 -12.88
N THR A 70 -7.64 2.11 -13.21
CA THR A 70 -6.28 2.67 -13.27
C THR A 70 -5.66 2.26 -14.61
N PRO A 71 -5.98 2.96 -15.72
CA PRO A 71 -5.56 2.55 -17.05
C PRO A 71 -4.04 2.61 -17.28
N ASP A 72 -3.32 3.40 -16.47
CA ASP A 72 -1.87 3.54 -16.50
C ASP A 72 -1.26 3.07 -15.18
N ILE A 73 -1.39 1.77 -14.90
CA ILE A 73 -0.83 1.12 -13.72
C ILE A 73 0.35 0.23 -14.08
N GLU A 74 1.48 0.43 -13.41
CA GLU A 74 2.63 -0.47 -13.44
C GLU A 74 2.63 -1.31 -12.15
N ILE A 75 2.68 -2.64 -12.29
CA ILE A 75 2.67 -3.57 -11.16
C ILE A 75 4.03 -4.27 -11.06
N ILE A 76 4.65 -4.21 -9.88
CA ILE A 76 5.94 -4.87 -9.63
C ILE A 76 5.82 -5.79 -8.42
N ASP A 77 6.28 -7.03 -8.61
CA ASP A 77 6.24 -8.08 -7.61
C ASP A 77 7.60 -8.30 -6.96
N PHE A 78 7.63 -8.28 -5.63
CA PHE A 78 8.80 -8.54 -4.81
C PHE A 78 8.66 -9.89 -4.09
N ASP A 79 9.78 -10.58 -3.90
CA ASP A 79 9.81 -11.80 -3.07
C ASP A 79 9.95 -11.43 -1.58
N THR A 80 8.89 -10.84 -1.06
CA THR A 80 8.80 -10.28 0.30
C THR A 80 7.41 -10.53 0.88
N GLY A 81 7.32 -10.37 2.20
CA GLY A 81 6.07 -10.27 2.95
C GLY A 81 5.45 -8.88 2.88
N HIS A 82 4.85 -8.46 3.99
CA HIS A 82 4.12 -7.18 4.10
C HIS A 82 5.00 -5.95 4.14
N TRP A 83 6.23 -6.09 4.61
CA TRP A 83 7.09 -4.97 4.92
C TRP A 83 8.13 -4.80 3.82
N LEU A 84 7.67 -4.68 2.56
CA LEU A 84 8.53 -4.62 1.37
C LEU A 84 9.73 -3.67 1.53
N MET A 85 9.45 -2.46 2.03
CA MET A 85 10.45 -1.41 2.23
C MET A 85 11.48 -1.75 3.30
N GLU A 86 11.14 -2.59 4.28
CA GLU A 86 12.07 -3.06 5.32
C GLU A 86 12.81 -4.33 4.87
N GLU A 87 12.15 -5.19 4.10
CA GLU A 87 12.68 -6.49 3.66
C GLU A 87 13.66 -6.36 2.49
N GLN A 88 13.36 -5.47 1.52
CA GLN A 88 14.20 -5.24 0.33
C GLN A 88 14.31 -3.73 -0.02
N PRO A 89 14.87 -2.90 0.88
CA PRO A 89 14.91 -1.45 0.71
C PRO A 89 15.59 -1.01 -0.59
N GLU A 90 16.73 -1.61 -0.96
CA GLU A 90 17.47 -1.22 -2.16
C GLU A 90 16.68 -1.50 -3.44
N ALA A 91 16.05 -2.67 -3.53
CA ALA A 91 15.25 -3.06 -4.69
C ALA A 91 14.00 -2.17 -4.83
N ILE A 92 13.36 -1.83 -3.71
CA ILE A 92 12.21 -0.93 -3.70
C ILE A 92 12.61 0.49 -4.12
N ASN A 93 13.71 1.01 -3.57
CA ASN A 93 14.21 2.34 -3.93
C ASN A 93 14.54 2.42 -5.43
N GLN A 94 15.23 1.42 -5.97
CA GLN A 94 15.53 1.34 -7.39
C GLN A 94 14.26 1.34 -8.25
N ALA A 95 13.26 0.53 -7.90
CA ALA A 95 11.99 0.47 -8.63
C ALA A 95 11.26 1.82 -8.63
N ILE A 96 11.24 2.53 -7.50
CA ILE A 96 10.65 3.87 -7.40
C ILE A 96 11.42 4.85 -8.29
N GLU A 97 12.75 4.87 -8.23
CA GLU A 97 13.57 5.78 -9.05
C GLU A 97 13.39 5.54 -10.55
N GLU A 98 13.38 4.26 -10.96
CA GLU A 98 13.15 3.87 -12.36
C GLU A 98 11.76 4.29 -12.82
N TRP A 99 10.74 4.08 -12.00
CA TRP A 99 9.38 4.51 -12.33
C TRP A 99 9.25 6.02 -12.44
N ILE A 100 9.80 6.77 -11.48
CA ILE A 100 9.80 8.25 -11.53
C ILE A 100 10.43 8.74 -12.83
N LYS A 101 11.56 8.15 -13.27
CA LYS A 101 12.21 8.51 -14.55
C LYS A 101 11.34 8.24 -15.79
N LYS A 102 10.38 7.32 -15.73
CA LYS A 102 9.46 7.02 -16.84
C LYS A 102 8.30 8.02 -16.95
N ILE A 103 7.90 8.61 -15.81
CA ILE A 103 6.71 9.48 -15.73
C ILE A 103 7.03 10.98 -15.67
N LEU A 104 8.31 11.32 -15.50
CA LEU A 104 8.86 12.68 -15.69
C LEU A 104 8.98 13.00 -17.18
#